data_AF-A0A3D0NX71-F1
#
_entry.id   AF-A0A3D0NX71-F1
#
_cell.length_a   1.000
_cell.length_b   1.000
_cell.length_c   1.000
_cell.angle_alpha   90.00
_cell.angle_beta   90.00
_cell.angle_gamma   90.00
#
_symmetry.space_group_name_H-M   'P 1'
#
loop_
_entity.id
_entity.type
_entity.pdbx_description
1 polymer ?
#
loop_
_entity_poly.entity_id
_entity_poly.type
_entity_poly.pdbx_seq_one_letter_code
_entity_poly.pdbx_strand_id
1 'polypeptide(L)'
;MKKLYKFLAVSMAAAVLLLCTACQKGQTPQESSQETTAEESSFQEEESSKPDKVSQSSQKKESSKVSQVSKKQQSEEPAEYDYYVDGTYNVMSEFSGLLSQNPDTVGWVNIPNSVVDYPVLQCPNDAYLLTQQEDPYYLCRDFYHNNILRGSIFLDYRSPLDSKNLILHGHHMADGSMFATIIGYNSFDFYKASPVVTFNSLYETGKWKIIAVCKTNTLESQGPYFDYMRGDFASDYDFLNYIYQIRLRSIYDCPVTVNEHDTIITMSTCAYDFDEFRMFIVARKVRDGEDSTVNVGRAKKNPSPLYPDIWYYYYGGTKPEVTSFQDALNKKKITWYDGTKTWSPKDDEALPKTLQQAKQNAINQLKTAYEPVYYGPDQLNYIQAYVNAYEGFINDCTNTGRINALTYQCMAVIHSVEKKQVPDANVSSQKKALQKAKTDAIAAMKKVTANQTYRTHQQQRIDRLMQMFGAKIYAAEDRGTVSMWQQYAVRRLDDVPTDAEMTAQEKKKKT
;
A
#
# COMPACT_ATOMS: atom_id res chain seq x y z
N MET A 1 -45.55 2.12 -2.15
CA MET A 1 -44.13 1.98 -1.75
C MET A 1 -43.19 3.07 -2.28
N LYS A 2 -43.04 3.32 -3.60
CA LYS A 2 -42.07 4.32 -4.13
C LYS A 2 -42.21 5.79 -3.66
N LYS A 3 -43.36 6.22 -3.10
CA LYS A 3 -43.52 7.57 -2.50
C LYS A 3 -43.12 7.66 -1.01
N LEU A 4 -42.99 6.53 -0.30
CA LEU A 4 -42.68 6.53 1.14
C LEU A 4 -41.17 6.77 1.41
N TYR A 5 -40.31 6.27 0.53
CA TYR A 5 -38.85 6.43 0.64
C TYR A 5 -38.35 7.88 0.47
N LYS A 6 -39.08 8.73 -0.27
CA LYS A 6 -38.70 10.16 -0.42
C LYS A 6 -38.90 10.98 0.87
N PHE A 7 -39.75 10.54 1.80
CA PHE A 7 -39.93 11.23 3.09
C PHE A 7 -38.85 10.84 4.12
N LEU A 8 -38.40 9.58 4.12
CA LEU A 8 -37.33 9.10 5.01
C LEU A 8 -35.93 9.66 4.68
N ALA A 9 -35.66 9.96 3.40
CA ALA A 9 -34.41 10.58 2.99
C ALA A 9 -34.26 12.04 3.48
N VAL A 10 -35.38 12.77 3.60
CA VAL A 10 -35.37 14.19 4.02
C VAL A 10 -35.21 14.34 5.54
N SER A 11 -35.67 13.37 6.34
CA SER A 11 -35.51 13.42 7.80
C SER A 11 -34.09 13.10 8.30
N MET A 12 -33.30 12.28 7.58
CA MET A 12 -31.91 12.01 7.99
C MET A 12 -30.93 13.13 7.64
N ALA A 13 -31.19 13.94 6.59
CA ALA A 13 -30.37 15.10 6.26
C ALA A 13 -30.40 16.19 7.36
N ALA A 14 -31.51 16.32 8.09
CA ALA A 14 -31.65 17.29 9.18
C ALA A 14 -30.92 16.90 10.48
N ALA A 15 -30.58 15.61 10.68
CA ALA A 15 -29.95 15.11 11.90
C ALA A 15 -28.41 15.25 11.90
N VAL A 16 -27.78 15.34 10.72
CA VAL A 16 -26.31 15.40 10.59
C VAL A 16 -25.79 16.84 10.66
N LEU A 17 -26.61 17.85 10.33
CA LEU A 17 -26.23 19.27 10.40
C LEU A 17 -26.12 19.85 11.83
N LEU A 18 -26.40 19.06 12.88
CA LEU A 18 -26.35 19.50 14.28
C LEU A 18 -25.10 19.07 15.07
N LEU A 19 -24.10 18.48 14.41
CA LEU A 19 -22.86 18.02 15.05
C LEU A 19 -21.56 18.72 14.58
N CYS A 20 -21.65 19.74 13.70
CA CYS A 20 -20.48 20.48 13.19
C CYS A 20 -20.31 21.90 13.76
N THR A 21 -20.98 22.27 14.85
CA THR A 21 -20.91 23.61 15.46
C THR A 21 -20.25 23.62 16.85
N ALA A 22 -19.09 22.97 16.97
CA ALA A 22 -18.33 22.93 18.23
C ALA A 22 -16.79 22.98 18.06
N CYS A 23 -16.26 23.63 17.01
CA CYS A 23 -14.81 23.80 16.87
C CYS A 23 -14.36 25.10 16.16
N GLN A 24 -14.92 26.25 16.56
CA GLN A 24 -14.35 27.57 16.24
C GLN A 24 -14.85 28.64 17.23
N LYS A 25 -14.04 28.92 18.26
CA LYS A 25 -14.11 30.15 19.07
C LYS A 25 -12.69 30.60 19.40
N GLY A 26 -12.24 31.63 18.69
CA GLY A 26 -10.93 32.26 18.91
C GLY A 26 -10.59 33.27 17.82
N GLN A 27 -10.72 34.55 18.15
CA GLN A 27 -10.17 35.73 17.45
C GLN A 27 -10.86 36.22 16.15
N THR A 28 -11.70 37.25 16.34
CA THR A 28 -11.84 38.46 15.50
C THR A 28 -11.10 39.62 16.22
N PRO A 29 -10.84 40.84 15.65
CA PRO A 29 -11.44 41.54 14.49
C PRO A 29 -10.39 41.93 13.39
N GLN A 30 -10.67 42.60 12.27
CA GLN A 30 -11.63 43.70 11.97
C GLN A 30 -12.30 43.62 10.58
N GLU A 31 -13.36 44.42 10.44
CA GLU A 31 -14.20 44.62 9.27
C GLU A 31 -13.52 45.43 8.16
N SER A 32 -13.87 45.14 6.89
CA SER A 32 -14.51 46.16 6.04
C SER A 32 -15.40 45.48 5.00
N SER A 33 -16.61 46.00 4.85
CA SER A 33 -17.64 45.48 3.96
C SER A 33 -17.40 45.88 2.49
N GLN A 34 -17.86 45.03 1.55
CA GLN A 34 -18.99 45.40 0.69
C GLN A 34 -19.50 44.18 -0.13
N GLU A 35 -20.81 44.16 -0.32
CA GLU A 35 -21.52 43.23 -1.21
C GLU A 35 -21.26 43.60 -2.68
N THR A 36 -21.33 42.64 -3.60
CA THR A 36 -22.43 42.58 -4.61
C THR A 36 -22.36 41.32 -5.48
N THR A 37 -23.50 40.63 -5.55
CA THR A 37 -24.11 39.89 -6.69
C THR A 37 -23.23 39.22 -7.75
N ALA A 38 -23.56 37.95 -8.01
CA ALA A 38 -23.20 37.24 -9.25
C ALA A 38 -23.97 37.77 -10.46
N GLU A 39 -23.33 37.76 -11.64
CA GLU A 39 -24.00 37.63 -12.93
C GLU A 39 -23.30 36.53 -13.75
N GLU A 40 -24.10 35.70 -14.42
CA GLU A 40 -23.64 34.78 -15.44
C GLU A 40 -23.47 35.55 -16.76
N SER A 41 -22.37 35.31 -17.48
CA SER A 41 -22.38 35.50 -18.94
C SER A 41 -21.47 34.49 -19.61
N SER A 42 -22.05 33.71 -20.52
CA SER A 42 -21.34 32.99 -21.55
C SER A 42 -20.73 33.98 -22.56
N PHE A 43 -19.62 33.64 -23.22
CA PHE A 43 -19.62 33.25 -24.63
C PHE A 43 -18.22 32.83 -25.13
N GLN A 44 -18.22 32.25 -26.32
CA GLN A 44 -17.25 31.43 -27.05
C GLN A 44 -15.80 31.92 -27.27
N GLU A 45 -15.02 30.98 -27.80
CA GLU A 45 -13.67 31.08 -28.37
C GLU A 45 -13.55 32.16 -29.46
N GLU A 46 -12.36 32.77 -29.58
CA GLU A 46 -11.80 33.07 -30.90
C GLU A 46 -10.27 33.02 -30.89
N GLU A 47 -9.69 32.75 -32.06
CA GLU A 47 -8.28 32.36 -32.25
C GLU A 47 -7.45 33.49 -32.88
N SER A 48 -6.12 33.40 -32.72
CA SER A 48 -5.07 33.92 -33.62
C SER A 48 -4.37 35.28 -33.37
N SER A 49 -3.14 35.32 -33.89
CA SER A 49 -2.27 36.47 -34.20
C SER A 49 -1.37 37.11 -33.12
N LYS A 50 -0.08 36.76 -33.20
CA LYS A 50 1.11 37.63 -33.02
C LYS A 50 1.45 38.27 -34.40
N PRO A 51 2.37 39.27 -34.58
CA PRO A 51 3.54 39.58 -33.73
C PRO A 51 3.93 41.09 -33.62
N ASP A 52 5.18 41.34 -33.18
CA ASP A 52 5.99 42.57 -33.32
C ASP A 52 5.62 43.79 -32.43
N LYS A 53 6.56 44.60 -31.88
CA LYS A 53 8.05 44.51 -31.72
C LYS A 53 8.54 45.63 -30.77
N VAL A 54 9.82 45.55 -30.32
CA VAL A 54 10.70 46.70 -29.92
C VAL A 54 10.33 47.44 -28.60
N SER A 55 11.24 47.83 -27.69
CA SER A 55 12.69 47.57 -27.49
C SER A 55 13.27 48.15 -26.17
N GLN A 56 14.34 47.55 -25.64
CA GLN A 56 15.47 48.17 -24.86
C GLN A 56 15.15 48.85 -23.50
N SER A 57 15.94 48.74 -22.42
CA SER A 57 17.41 48.77 -22.24
C SER A 57 17.80 48.00 -20.94
N SER A 58 18.89 47.22 -20.83
CA SER A 58 20.32 47.58 -20.62
C SER A 58 20.59 48.38 -19.32
N GLN A 59 21.55 48.09 -18.43
CA GLN A 59 22.69 47.14 -18.36
C GLN A 59 22.70 46.44 -16.95
N LYS A 60 23.74 45.82 -16.34
CA LYS A 60 25.15 45.54 -16.72
C LYS A 60 25.72 44.27 -16.04
N LYS A 61 26.36 43.43 -16.86
CA LYS A 61 27.38 42.40 -16.57
C LYS A 61 28.49 42.79 -15.57
N GLU A 62 29.02 41.77 -14.89
CA GLU A 62 30.46 41.58 -14.65
C GLU A 62 30.86 40.12 -15.01
N SER A 63 32.15 39.82 -15.22
CA SER A 63 32.58 38.68 -16.07
C SER A 63 33.85 37.95 -15.59
N SER A 64 33.92 36.67 -16.00
CA SER A 64 35.09 35.84 -16.36
C SER A 64 35.54 34.82 -15.30
N LYS A 65 36.05 33.62 -15.65
CA LYS A 65 36.72 33.16 -16.89
C LYS A 65 36.29 31.76 -17.37
N VAL A 66 36.56 31.50 -18.65
CA VAL A 66 36.42 30.19 -19.32
C VAL A 66 37.76 29.45 -19.29
N SER A 67 37.72 28.12 -19.15
CA SER A 67 38.73 27.20 -19.69
C SER A 67 38.03 26.00 -20.32
N GLN A 68 38.19 25.82 -21.63
CA GLN A 68 37.74 24.64 -22.36
C GLN A 68 38.82 23.56 -22.32
N VAL A 69 38.46 22.29 -22.11
CA VAL A 69 39.28 21.15 -22.54
C VAL A 69 38.38 20.06 -23.14
N SER A 70 38.52 19.92 -24.46
CA SER A 70 38.48 18.70 -25.27
C SER A 70 37.52 17.55 -24.94
N LYS A 71 36.61 17.27 -25.89
CA LYS A 71 35.97 15.96 -26.07
C LYS A 71 37.04 14.86 -26.14
N LYS A 72 36.83 13.74 -25.46
CA LYS A 72 37.40 12.45 -25.87
C LYS A 72 36.27 11.43 -25.99
N GLN A 73 36.13 10.91 -27.19
CA GLN A 73 35.16 9.89 -27.56
C GLN A 73 35.75 8.54 -27.14
N GLN A 74 35.05 7.82 -26.25
CA GLN A 74 35.43 6.47 -25.83
C GLN A 74 34.30 5.53 -26.22
N SER A 75 34.65 4.51 -27.00
CA SER A 75 33.76 3.41 -27.38
C SER A 75 33.58 2.50 -26.17
N GLU A 76 32.35 2.31 -25.73
CA GLU A 76 31.99 1.25 -24.79
C GLU A 76 31.76 -0.04 -25.59
N GLU A 77 32.74 -0.97 -25.50
CA GLU A 77 32.48 -2.38 -25.77
C GLU A 77 31.52 -2.93 -24.70
N PRO A 78 30.67 -3.93 -25.04
CA PRO A 78 29.70 -4.45 -24.10
C PRO A 78 30.41 -5.17 -22.95
N ALA A 79 30.10 -4.77 -21.72
CA ALA A 79 30.54 -5.51 -20.54
C ALA A 79 29.89 -6.90 -20.54
N GLU A 80 30.72 -7.93 -20.61
CA GLU A 80 30.36 -9.34 -20.52
C GLU A 80 29.82 -9.63 -19.10
N TYR A 81 28.50 -9.77 -18.98
CA TYR A 81 27.84 -10.20 -17.75
C TYR A 81 27.36 -11.63 -17.92
N ASP A 82 28.00 -12.59 -17.23
CA ASP A 82 27.40 -13.90 -17.02
C ASP A 82 27.73 -14.51 -15.64
N TYR A 83 26.65 -14.71 -14.87
CA TYR A 83 26.35 -15.75 -13.89
C TYR A 83 27.25 -16.08 -12.67
N TYR A 84 26.58 -15.99 -11.50
CA TYR A 84 26.65 -16.86 -10.30
C TYR A 84 28.00 -17.43 -9.85
N VAL A 85 28.47 -16.93 -8.70
CA VAL A 85 29.45 -17.60 -7.84
C VAL A 85 28.95 -17.63 -6.40
N ASP A 86 28.95 -18.82 -5.78
CA ASP A 86 28.80 -19.05 -4.33
C ASP A 86 27.54 -18.49 -3.62
N GLY A 87 26.35 -18.77 -4.17
CA GLY A 87 25.08 -18.73 -3.43
C GLY A 87 24.63 -17.36 -2.88
N THR A 88 25.33 -16.29 -3.23
CA THR A 88 25.03 -14.91 -2.86
C THR A 88 24.88 -14.08 -4.12
N TYR A 89 23.76 -13.37 -4.25
CA TYR A 89 23.58 -12.44 -5.36
C TYR A 89 24.53 -11.26 -5.16
N ASN A 90 25.37 -10.97 -6.15
CA ASN A 90 26.23 -9.78 -6.14
C ASN A 90 25.35 -8.52 -6.21
N VAL A 91 25.15 -7.89 -5.06
CA VAL A 91 24.45 -6.60 -4.95
C VAL A 91 25.23 -5.54 -5.75
N MET A 92 24.51 -4.82 -6.62
CA MET A 92 25.06 -3.73 -7.41
C MET A 92 25.65 -2.64 -6.50
N SER A 93 26.87 -2.19 -6.82
CA SER A 93 27.67 -1.36 -5.91
C SER A 93 27.03 -0.01 -5.59
N GLU A 94 26.18 0.54 -6.47
CA GLU A 94 25.39 1.74 -6.21
C GLU A 94 24.46 1.64 -4.99
N PHE A 95 23.95 0.45 -4.64
CA PHE A 95 23.06 0.27 -3.49
C PHE A 95 23.79 0.16 -2.15
N SER A 96 25.12 0.01 -2.14
CA SER A 96 25.91 -0.13 -0.89
C SER A 96 25.69 1.02 0.09
N GLY A 97 25.65 2.26 -0.43
CA GLY A 97 25.37 3.46 0.36
C GLY A 97 23.95 3.52 0.91
N LEU A 98 22.96 2.97 0.20
CA LEU A 98 21.57 2.91 0.68
C LEU A 98 21.40 1.81 1.73
N LEU A 99 21.89 0.59 1.46
CA LEU A 99 21.82 -0.55 2.37
C LEU A 99 22.53 -0.30 3.70
N SER A 100 23.61 0.50 3.72
CA SER A 100 24.28 0.90 4.96
C SER A 100 23.46 1.86 5.84
N GLN A 101 22.44 2.52 5.29
CA GLN A 101 21.53 3.43 6.00
C GLN A 101 20.19 2.76 6.33
N ASN A 102 19.63 2.01 5.38
CA ASN A 102 18.44 1.17 5.59
C ASN A 102 18.59 -0.18 4.85
N PRO A 103 18.71 -1.31 5.59
CA PRO A 103 18.87 -2.64 4.99
C PRO A 103 17.59 -3.17 4.32
N ASP A 104 16.42 -2.55 4.55
CA ASP A 104 15.16 -2.89 3.88
C ASP A 104 15.09 -2.35 2.43
N THR A 105 16.15 -1.70 1.93
CA THR A 105 16.24 -1.23 0.53
C THR A 105 16.24 -2.41 -0.43
N VAL A 106 15.29 -2.47 -1.36
CA VAL A 106 15.17 -3.52 -2.40
C VAL A 106 15.39 -3.02 -3.82
N GLY A 107 15.44 -1.70 -4.04
CA GLY A 107 15.69 -1.11 -5.35
C GLY A 107 15.49 0.40 -5.41
N TRP A 108 15.40 0.94 -6.62
CA TRP A 108 15.15 2.35 -6.92
C TRP A 108 14.18 2.46 -8.10
N VAL A 109 13.17 3.33 -7.99
CA VAL A 109 12.16 3.56 -9.03
C VAL A 109 12.23 4.98 -9.57
N ASN A 110 12.15 5.13 -10.89
CA ASN A 110 12.11 6.40 -11.59
C ASN A 110 11.02 6.40 -12.67
N ILE A 111 10.20 7.46 -12.69
CA ILE A 111 9.27 7.74 -13.80
C ILE A 111 9.73 9.04 -14.49
N PRO A 112 10.14 9.00 -15.77
CA PRO A 112 10.53 10.19 -16.52
C PRO A 112 9.45 11.28 -16.51
N ASN A 113 9.89 12.54 -16.66
CA ASN A 113 9.01 13.73 -16.67
C ASN A 113 8.14 13.88 -15.41
N SER A 114 8.63 13.43 -14.26
CA SER A 114 7.91 13.48 -12.98
C SER A 114 8.83 13.70 -11.78
N VAL A 115 8.24 13.73 -10.57
CA VAL A 115 8.97 13.77 -9.29
C VAL A 115 9.28 12.38 -8.72
N VAL A 116 8.89 11.29 -9.41
CA VAL A 116 9.16 9.92 -8.96
C VAL A 116 10.61 9.57 -9.26
N ASP A 117 11.44 9.67 -8.23
CA ASP A 117 12.84 9.26 -8.21
C ASP A 117 13.19 8.87 -6.76
N TYR A 118 12.87 7.62 -6.37
CA TYR A 118 12.82 7.21 -4.97
C TYR A 118 13.45 5.83 -4.73
N PRO A 119 14.06 5.59 -3.55
CA PRO A 119 14.37 4.24 -3.10
C PRO A 119 13.07 3.46 -2.86
N VAL A 120 13.10 2.16 -3.12
CA VAL A 120 12.01 1.22 -2.86
C VAL A 120 12.42 0.34 -1.68
N LEU A 121 11.53 0.24 -0.69
CA LEU A 121 11.75 -0.48 0.55
C LEU A 121 10.86 -1.72 0.64
N GLN A 122 11.23 -2.73 1.43
CA GLN A 122 10.35 -3.86 1.76
C GLN A 122 10.57 -4.27 3.21
N CYS A 123 9.54 -4.19 4.07
CA CYS A 123 9.70 -4.69 5.43
C CYS A 123 9.55 -6.23 5.44
N PRO A 124 10.54 -6.98 5.97
CA PRO A 124 10.45 -8.44 6.04
C PRO A 124 9.24 -8.97 6.82
N ASN A 125 8.65 -8.13 7.67
CA ASN A 125 7.55 -8.50 8.56
C ASN A 125 6.16 -8.04 8.08
N ASP A 126 6.02 -7.37 6.93
CA ASP A 126 4.72 -6.83 6.47
C ASP A 126 3.62 -7.91 6.38
N ALA A 127 3.99 -9.13 5.98
CA ALA A 127 3.10 -10.29 5.97
C ALA A 127 2.51 -10.59 7.36
N TYR A 128 3.30 -10.41 8.42
CA TYR A 128 2.90 -10.64 9.81
C TYR A 128 2.11 -9.44 10.37
N LEU A 129 2.48 -8.20 10.04
CA LEU A 129 1.75 -7.00 10.50
C LEU A 129 0.27 -7.05 10.06
N LEU A 130 0.01 -7.45 8.81
CA LEU A 130 -1.35 -7.61 8.30
C LEU A 130 -2.17 -8.68 9.06
N THR A 131 -1.53 -9.70 9.66
CA THR A 131 -2.25 -10.66 10.54
C THR A 131 -2.76 -10.02 11.83
N GLN A 132 -2.13 -8.91 12.26
CA GLN A 132 -2.52 -8.13 13.43
C GLN A 132 -3.48 -6.98 13.08
N GLN A 133 -3.94 -6.92 11.82
CA GLN A 133 -4.73 -5.80 11.27
C GLN A 133 -3.97 -4.47 11.30
N GLU A 134 -2.64 -4.51 11.23
CA GLU A 134 -1.79 -3.33 11.09
C GLU A 134 -1.50 -3.03 9.60
N ASP A 135 -1.39 -1.74 9.28
CA ASP A 135 -0.98 -1.28 7.96
C ASP A 135 0.46 -1.71 7.60
N PRO A 136 0.80 -1.84 6.31
CA PRO A 136 2.18 -2.06 5.86
C PRO A 136 3.16 -1.06 6.49
N TYR A 137 4.31 -1.55 6.94
CA TYR A 137 5.25 -0.81 7.79
C TYR A 137 5.69 0.53 7.17
N TYR A 138 5.93 0.53 5.86
CA TYR A 138 6.38 1.71 5.10
C TYR A 138 5.26 2.60 4.56
N LEU A 139 3.98 2.26 4.81
CA LEU A 139 2.85 3.14 4.49
C LEU A 139 2.94 4.47 5.24
N CYS A 140 3.44 4.46 6.48
CA CYS A 140 3.52 5.63 7.35
C CYS A 140 4.94 5.89 7.89
N ARG A 141 5.99 5.39 7.21
CA ARG A 141 7.40 5.57 7.61
C ARG A 141 8.30 5.97 6.45
N ASP A 142 9.26 6.86 6.71
CA ASP A 142 10.30 7.22 5.74
C ASP A 142 11.45 6.20 5.69
N PHE A 143 12.41 6.46 4.80
CA PHE A 143 13.65 5.71 4.62
C PHE A 143 14.48 5.54 5.91
N TYR A 144 14.33 6.41 6.91
CA TYR A 144 15.04 6.33 8.18
C TYR A 144 14.15 5.79 9.31
N HIS A 145 13.05 5.11 8.96
CA HIS A 145 12.03 4.56 9.86
C HIS A 145 11.25 5.61 10.69
N ASN A 146 11.38 6.91 10.39
CA ASN A 146 10.61 7.94 11.09
C ASN A 146 9.15 7.90 10.66
N ASN A 147 8.23 8.03 11.62
CA ASN A 147 6.79 8.09 11.32
C ASN A 147 6.47 9.37 10.53
N ILE A 148 5.93 9.23 9.32
CA ILE A 148 5.48 10.36 8.50
C ILE A 148 4.35 9.97 7.55
N LEU A 149 3.38 10.88 7.36
CA LEU A 149 2.15 10.61 6.61
C LEU A 149 2.37 10.25 5.14
N ARG A 150 3.45 10.73 4.52
CA ARG A 150 3.78 10.39 3.11
C ARG A 150 4.38 9.00 2.93
N GLY A 151 4.74 8.30 4.01
CA GLY A 151 5.40 7.01 3.96
C GLY A 151 6.70 6.98 3.13
N SER A 152 6.91 5.84 2.47
CA SER A 152 7.93 5.59 1.44
C SER A 152 7.29 4.90 0.23
N ILE A 153 8.05 4.74 -0.86
CA ILE A 153 7.68 3.76 -1.89
C ILE A 153 8.10 2.37 -1.40
N PHE A 154 7.20 1.40 -1.46
CA PHE A 154 7.48 0.05 -0.96
C PHE A 154 6.98 -1.07 -1.86
N LEU A 155 7.71 -2.19 -1.85
CA LEU A 155 7.40 -3.42 -2.56
C LEU A 155 6.49 -4.31 -1.68
N ASP A 156 5.37 -4.77 -2.24
CA ASP A 156 4.36 -5.56 -1.54
C ASP A 156 4.92 -6.90 -1.02
N TYR A 157 4.57 -7.28 0.21
CA TYR A 157 4.97 -8.56 0.80
C TYR A 157 4.52 -9.81 0.01
N ARG A 158 3.49 -9.68 -0.84
CA ARG A 158 2.99 -10.72 -1.78
C ARG A 158 3.87 -10.88 -3.01
N SER A 159 4.83 -9.97 -3.19
CA SER A 159 5.64 -9.77 -4.38
C SER A 159 7.12 -9.57 -3.98
N PRO A 160 7.82 -10.64 -3.56
CA PRO A 160 9.28 -10.61 -3.42
C PRO A 160 9.98 -10.26 -4.76
N LEU A 161 11.27 -9.90 -4.71
CA LEU A 161 12.03 -9.44 -5.87
C LEU A 161 12.14 -10.47 -7.02
N ASP A 162 11.89 -11.74 -6.78
CA ASP A 162 11.85 -12.83 -7.77
C ASP A 162 10.45 -13.10 -8.35
N SER A 163 9.42 -12.38 -7.90
CA SER A 163 8.05 -12.53 -8.41
C SER A 163 7.89 -12.06 -9.86
N LYS A 164 6.98 -12.74 -10.59
CA LYS A 164 6.65 -12.45 -11.99
C LYS A 164 5.94 -11.10 -12.18
N ASN A 165 5.33 -10.57 -11.13
CA ASN A 165 4.81 -9.21 -11.04
C ASN A 165 5.32 -8.52 -9.78
N LEU A 166 6.19 -7.53 -9.95
CA LEU A 166 6.69 -6.66 -8.89
C LEU A 166 5.64 -5.59 -8.53
N ILE A 167 5.09 -5.61 -7.32
CA ILE A 167 3.99 -4.71 -6.93
C ILE A 167 4.50 -3.61 -6.00
N LEU A 168 4.59 -2.38 -6.51
CA LEU A 168 5.04 -1.21 -5.76
C LEU A 168 3.83 -0.36 -5.36
N HIS A 169 3.85 0.12 -4.12
CA HIS A 169 2.87 1.05 -3.57
C HIS A 169 3.50 2.37 -3.20
N GLY A 170 2.71 3.45 -3.28
CA GLY A 170 3.08 4.77 -2.82
C GLY A 170 1.86 5.65 -2.66
N HIS A 171 1.92 6.61 -1.73
CA HIS A 171 0.82 7.55 -1.50
C HIS A 171 0.56 8.47 -2.70
N HIS A 172 -0.68 8.90 -2.83
CA HIS A 172 -1.07 10.03 -3.68
C HIS A 172 -1.11 11.27 -2.79
N MET A 173 0.02 11.97 -2.70
CA MET A 173 0.13 13.18 -1.89
C MET A 173 -0.40 14.41 -2.63
N ALA A 174 -1.10 15.29 -1.91
CA ALA A 174 -1.67 16.53 -2.46
C ALA A 174 -0.62 17.56 -2.94
N ASP A 175 0.65 17.41 -2.50
CA ASP A 175 1.79 18.19 -2.99
C ASP A 175 2.41 17.63 -4.29
N GLY A 176 1.86 16.55 -4.83
CA GLY A 176 2.34 15.88 -6.04
C GLY A 176 3.49 14.88 -5.80
N SER A 177 3.97 14.72 -4.56
CA SER A 177 5.04 13.78 -4.22
C SER A 177 4.59 12.32 -4.22
N MET A 178 5.56 11.41 -4.07
CA MET A 178 5.35 9.97 -4.09
C MET A 178 4.66 9.53 -5.39
N PHE A 179 3.65 8.67 -5.34
CA PHE A 179 2.96 8.14 -6.52
C PHE A 179 1.77 8.98 -6.99
N ALA A 180 1.59 10.21 -6.51
CA ALA A 180 0.61 11.16 -7.08
C ALA A 180 0.77 11.33 -8.61
N THR A 181 2.02 11.25 -9.10
CA THR A 181 2.36 11.21 -10.53
C THR A 181 1.57 10.15 -11.33
N ILE A 182 1.21 9.01 -10.73
CA ILE A 182 0.48 7.93 -11.43
C ILE A 182 -0.87 8.42 -11.96
N ILE A 183 -1.50 9.39 -11.27
CA ILE A 183 -2.75 10.02 -11.72
C ILE A 183 -2.55 10.82 -13.01
N GLY A 184 -1.32 11.29 -13.28
CA GLY A 184 -0.93 11.93 -14.54
C GLY A 184 -1.18 11.05 -15.77
N TYR A 185 -1.10 9.71 -15.62
CA TYR A 185 -1.45 8.77 -16.69
C TYR A 185 -2.94 8.74 -17.08
N ASN A 186 -3.82 9.55 -16.47
CA ASN A 186 -5.13 9.85 -17.05
C ASN A 186 -5.01 10.69 -18.33
N SER A 187 -3.92 11.46 -18.47
CA SER A 187 -3.59 12.17 -19.70
C SER A 187 -2.89 11.24 -20.68
N PHE A 188 -3.48 11.13 -21.87
CA PHE A 188 -2.91 10.30 -22.94
C PHE A 188 -1.57 10.88 -23.44
N ASP A 189 -1.36 12.19 -23.31
CA ASP A 189 -0.09 12.81 -23.67
C ASP A 189 0.99 12.63 -22.60
N PHE A 190 0.62 12.48 -21.32
CA PHE A 190 1.55 12.06 -20.27
C PHE A 190 2.02 10.62 -20.50
N TYR A 191 1.10 9.70 -20.87
CA TYR A 191 1.48 8.35 -21.31
C TYR A 191 2.46 8.37 -22.49
N LYS A 192 2.23 9.22 -23.51
CA LYS A 192 3.14 9.35 -24.66
C LYS A 192 4.50 9.94 -24.29
N ALA A 193 4.56 10.84 -23.30
CA ALA A 193 5.80 11.44 -22.82
C ALA A 193 6.63 10.49 -21.96
N SER A 194 5.96 9.64 -21.16
CA SER A 194 6.59 8.69 -20.24
C SER A 194 6.06 7.25 -20.41
N PRO A 195 6.22 6.63 -21.59
CA PRO A 195 5.73 5.28 -21.88
C PRO A 195 6.62 4.16 -21.32
N VAL A 196 7.78 4.54 -20.75
CA VAL A 196 8.79 3.66 -20.18
C VAL A 196 9.17 4.22 -18.81
N VAL A 197 9.27 3.35 -17.83
CA VAL A 197 9.75 3.65 -16.47
C VAL A 197 11.02 2.85 -16.18
N THR A 198 11.74 3.22 -15.13
CA THR A 198 12.92 2.47 -14.66
C THR A 198 12.65 1.96 -13.26
N PHE A 199 12.95 0.68 -13.04
CA PHE A 199 13.10 0.10 -11.70
C PHE A 199 14.36 -0.76 -11.72
N ASN A 200 15.34 -0.36 -10.91
CA ASN A 200 16.56 -1.13 -10.67
C ASN A 200 16.38 -1.87 -9.35
N SER A 201 16.53 -3.18 -9.34
CA SER A 201 16.60 -3.95 -8.10
C SER A 201 18.02 -3.88 -7.53
N LEU A 202 18.25 -4.47 -6.34
CA LEU A 202 19.60 -4.67 -5.81
C LEU A 202 20.55 -5.44 -6.75
N TYR A 203 20.03 -6.18 -7.74
CA TYR A 203 20.79 -7.16 -8.52
C TYR A 203 20.87 -6.83 -10.02
N GLU A 204 19.96 -6.01 -10.53
CA GLU A 204 19.87 -5.68 -11.95
C GLU A 204 19.19 -4.33 -12.23
N THR A 205 19.65 -3.65 -13.29
CA THR A 205 18.93 -2.51 -13.86
C THR A 205 17.73 -2.98 -14.69
N GLY A 206 16.64 -2.22 -14.67
CA GLY A 206 15.41 -2.59 -15.38
C GLY A 206 14.71 -1.39 -15.99
N LYS A 207 14.54 -1.41 -17.33
CA LYS A 207 13.57 -0.56 -18.03
C LYS A 207 12.28 -1.35 -18.23
N TRP A 208 11.13 -0.68 -18.12
CA TRP A 208 9.82 -1.32 -18.15
C TRP A 208 8.85 -0.51 -19.02
N LYS A 209 8.32 -1.13 -20.07
CA LYS A 209 7.41 -0.52 -21.05
C LYS A 209 5.96 -0.62 -20.57
N ILE A 210 5.23 0.49 -20.46
CA ILE A 210 3.85 0.48 -19.95
C ILE A 210 2.91 -0.28 -20.91
N ILE A 211 2.25 -1.30 -20.38
CA ILE A 211 1.28 -2.16 -21.07
C ILE A 211 -0.18 -1.85 -20.72
N ALA A 212 -0.44 -1.21 -19.57
CA ALA A 212 -1.78 -0.86 -19.12
C ALA A 212 -1.80 0.31 -18.14
N VAL A 213 -2.91 1.06 -18.13
CA VAL A 213 -3.22 2.13 -17.18
C VAL A 213 -4.67 1.94 -16.72
N CYS A 214 -4.90 1.63 -15.44
CA CYS A 214 -6.17 1.09 -14.95
C CYS A 214 -6.71 1.85 -13.74
N LYS A 215 -8.04 1.83 -13.57
CA LYS A 215 -8.74 2.26 -12.35
C LYS A 215 -9.53 1.09 -11.77
N THR A 216 -9.57 0.97 -10.46
CA THR A 216 -10.30 -0.11 -9.77
C THR A 216 -10.87 0.34 -8.44
N ASN A 217 -11.98 -0.28 -8.04
CA ASN A 217 -12.53 -0.20 -6.70
C ASN A 217 -11.75 -1.11 -5.74
N THR A 218 -11.85 -0.83 -4.44
CA THR A 218 -11.56 -1.81 -3.37
C THR A 218 -12.81 -2.18 -2.55
N LEU A 219 -13.90 -1.40 -2.66
CA LEU A 219 -15.17 -1.69 -1.98
C LEU A 219 -16.10 -2.54 -2.86
N GLU A 220 -16.66 -3.62 -2.31
CA GLU A 220 -17.62 -4.50 -3.00
C GLU A 220 -18.90 -3.77 -3.43
N SER A 221 -19.31 -2.72 -2.69
CA SER A 221 -20.47 -1.87 -3.00
C SER A 221 -20.33 -1.13 -4.34
N GLN A 222 -19.14 -1.09 -4.91
CA GLN A 222 -18.81 -0.44 -6.18
C GLN A 222 -18.71 -1.41 -7.36
N GLY A 223 -18.96 -2.71 -7.12
CA GLY A 223 -18.89 -3.79 -8.10
C GLY A 223 -17.88 -4.88 -7.70
N PRO A 224 -17.80 -6.00 -8.45
CA PRO A 224 -16.86 -7.08 -8.18
C PRO A 224 -15.42 -6.58 -8.14
N TYR A 225 -14.73 -6.81 -7.03
CA TYR A 225 -13.30 -6.53 -6.91
C TYR A 225 -12.50 -7.36 -7.93
N PHE A 226 -11.56 -6.71 -8.62
CA PHE A 226 -10.59 -7.38 -9.46
C PHE A 226 -9.26 -7.44 -8.73
N ASP A 227 -8.79 -8.66 -8.45
CA ASP A 227 -7.50 -8.85 -7.81
C ASP A 227 -6.34 -8.53 -8.77
N TYR A 228 -5.94 -7.26 -8.73
CA TYR A 228 -4.79 -6.76 -9.47
C TYR A 228 -3.48 -6.98 -8.69
N MET A 229 -3.54 -7.27 -7.38
CA MET A 229 -2.38 -7.39 -6.48
C MET A 229 -1.77 -8.80 -6.46
N ARG A 230 -1.68 -9.41 -7.65
CA ARG A 230 -1.17 -10.77 -7.87
C ARG A 230 0.32 -10.72 -8.20
N GLY A 231 1.18 -11.10 -7.25
CA GLY A 231 2.63 -11.16 -7.43
C GLY A 231 3.08 -12.28 -8.38
N ASP A 232 2.40 -13.44 -8.33
CA ASP A 232 2.73 -14.60 -9.16
C ASP A 232 1.48 -15.38 -9.62
N PHE A 233 1.69 -16.34 -10.54
CA PHE A 233 0.64 -17.01 -11.31
C PHE A 233 0.85 -18.53 -11.34
N ALA A 234 -0.24 -19.31 -11.18
CA ALA A 234 -0.20 -20.78 -11.10
C ALA A 234 0.20 -21.47 -12.41
N SER A 235 0.16 -20.75 -13.54
CA SER A 235 0.69 -21.18 -14.82
C SER A 235 0.93 -19.97 -15.73
N ASP A 236 1.60 -20.21 -16.85
CA ASP A 236 1.70 -19.23 -17.93
C ASP A 236 0.33 -18.78 -18.47
N TYR A 237 -0.64 -19.69 -18.51
CA TYR A 237 -2.01 -19.37 -18.95
C TYR A 237 -2.69 -18.43 -17.97
N ASP A 238 -2.55 -18.67 -16.67
CA ASP A 238 -3.06 -17.79 -15.60
C ASP A 238 -2.42 -16.40 -15.68
N PHE A 239 -1.10 -16.33 -15.92
CA PHE A 239 -0.41 -15.06 -16.17
C PHE A 239 -0.97 -14.32 -17.40
N LEU A 240 -1.09 -14.98 -18.55
CA LEU A 240 -1.62 -14.34 -19.76
C LEU A 240 -3.10 -13.97 -19.65
N ASN A 241 -3.89 -14.74 -18.90
CA ASN A 241 -5.26 -14.39 -18.56
C ASN A 241 -5.34 -13.18 -17.63
N TYR A 242 -4.43 -13.05 -16.66
CA TYR A 242 -4.28 -11.83 -15.87
C TYR A 242 -3.89 -10.63 -16.76
N ILE A 243 -2.89 -10.76 -17.64
CA ILE A 243 -2.50 -9.69 -18.59
C ILE A 243 -3.66 -9.28 -19.48
N TYR A 244 -4.47 -10.24 -19.96
CA TYR A 244 -5.68 -9.98 -20.72
C TYR A 244 -6.73 -9.20 -19.91
N GLN A 245 -7.02 -9.62 -18.69
CA GLN A 245 -7.94 -8.94 -17.77
C GLN A 245 -7.47 -7.52 -17.39
N ILE A 246 -6.16 -7.32 -17.24
CA ILE A 246 -5.52 -6.02 -17.05
C ILE A 246 -5.71 -5.14 -18.30
N ARG A 247 -5.44 -5.65 -19.49
CA ARG A 247 -5.58 -4.89 -20.74
C ARG A 247 -7.03 -4.54 -21.09
N LEU A 248 -8.01 -5.38 -20.74
CA LEU A 248 -9.43 -5.01 -20.82
C LEU A 248 -9.78 -3.79 -19.95
N ARG A 249 -9.14 -3.64 -18.78
CA ARG A 249 -9.32 -2.53 -17.83
C ARG A 249 -8.49 -1.30 -18.18
N SER A 250 -7.50 -1.45 -19.06
CA SER A 250 -6.63 -0.35 -19.47
C SER A 250 -7.40 0.73 -20.23
N ILE A 251 -7.25 1.98 -19.83
CA ILE A 251 -7.82 3.13 -20.54
C ILE A 251 -7.13 3.40 -21.89
N TYR A 252 -5.98 2.75 -22.15
CA TYR A 252 -5.22 2.82 -23.41
C TYR A 252 -4.90 1.43 -23.98
N ASP A 253 -4.94 1.33 -25.31
CA ASP A 253 -4.30 0.26 -26.07
C ASP A 253 -2.81 0.62 -26.25
N CYS A 254 -1.96 0.01 -25.42
CA CYS A 254 -0.52 0.23 -25.39
C CYS A 254 0.19 -0.71 -26.38
N PRO A 255 0.97 -0.19 -27.36
CA PRO A 255 1.52 -0.94 -28.49
C PRO A 255 2.83 -1.67 -28.12
N VAL A 256 2.80 -2.37 -26.99
CA VAL A 256 3.86 -3.16 -26.40
C VAL A 256 3.38 -4.60 -26.36
N THR A 257 4.18 -5.57 -26.80
CA THR A 257 3.81 -6.99 -26.78
C THR A 257 4.13 -7.65 -25.44
N VAL A 258 3.42 -8.75 -25.13
CA VAL A 258 3.61 -9.56 -23.91
C VAL A 258 3.45 -11.04 -24.24
N ASN A 259 4.31 -11.90 -23.71
CA ASN A 259 4.19 -13.35 -23.76
C ASN A 259 4.44 -13.98 -22.37
N GLU A 260 4.33 -15.31 -22.31
CA GLU A 260 4.46 -16.11 -21.10
C GLU A 260 5.80 -16.00 -20.36
N HIS A 261 6.87 -15.54 -21.00
CA HIS A 261 8.20 -15.43 -20.40
C HIS A 261 8.50 -14.05 -19.83
N ASP A 262 7.61 -13.07 -20.03
CA ASP A 262 7.81 -11.70 -19.54
C ASP A 262 7.56 -11.55 -18.03
N THR A 263 8.36 -10.70 -17.39
CA THR A 263 8.13 -10.15 -16.05
C THR A 263 7.47 -8.77 -16.16
N ILE A 264 6.57 -8.45 -15.22
CA ILE A 264 5.90 -7.15 -15.13
C ILE A 264 6.16 -6.45 -13.80
N ILE A 265 5.89 -5.14 -13.76
CA ILE A 265 5.86 -4.30 -12.56
C ILE A 265 4.52 -3.56 -12.54
N THR A 266 3.86 -3.58 -11.40
CA THR A 266 2.60 -2.88 -11.11
C THR A 266 2.88 -1.79 -10.10
N MET A 267 2.61 -0.53 -10.43
CA MET A 267 2.71 0.59 -9.47
C MET A 267 1.30 1.10 -9.15
N SER A 268 0.92 1.11 -7.88
CA SER A 268 -0.44 1.40 -7.40
C SER A 268 -0.49 2.58 -6.43
N THR A 269 -1.55 3.38 -6.53
CA THR A 269 -1.82 4.50 -5.61
C THR A 269 -3.32 4.76 -5.42
N CYS A 270 -3.67 5.60 -4.44
CA CYS A 270 -5.04 6.04 -4.19
C CYS A 270 -5.57 6.95 -5.30
N ALA A 271 -6.78 6.68 -5.77
CA ALA A 271 -7.47 7.53 -6.74
C ALA A 271 -8.77 8.06 -6.13
N TYR A 272 -9.08 9.33 -6.39
CA TYR A 272 -10.21 10.04 -5.78
C TYR A 272 -11.39 10.22 -6.74
N ASP A 273 -11.47 9.39 -7.79
CA ASP A 273 -12.64 9.29 -8.67
C ASP A 273 -13.90 8.89 -7.87
N PHE A 274 -13.72 7.99 -6.90
CA PHE A 274 -14.73 7.54 -5.93
C PHE A 274 -14.05 7.24 -4.59
N ASP A 275 -14.84 6.97 -3.56
CA ASP A 275 -14.35 6.50 -2.26
C ASP A 275 -13.55 5.19 -2.41
N GLU A 276 -12.44 5.07 -1.68
CA GLU A 276 -11.57 3.88 -1.68
C GLU A 276 -11.21 3.29 -3.07
N PHE A 277 -11.05 4.16 -4.07
CA PHE A 277 -10.56 3.79 -5.40
C PHE A 277 -9.02 3.72 -5.46
N ARG A 278 -8.51 2.98 -6.44
CA ARG A 278 -7.09 2.90 -6.76
C ARG A 278 -6.87 3.13 -8.25
N MET A 279 -5.75 3.76 -8.58
CA MET A 279 -5.24 3.83 -9.95
C MET A 279 -3.87 3.16 -9.98
N PHE A 280 -3.65 2.32 -10.98
CA PHE A 280 -2.40 1.60 -11.13
C PHE A 280 -1.97 1.54 -12.60
N ILE A 281 -0.66 1.48 -12.80
CA ILE A 281 -0.05 1.23 -14.11
C ILE A 281 0.68 -0.10 -14.06
N VAL A 282 0.66 -0.83 -15.18
CA VAL A 282 1.43 -2.07 -15.35
C VAL A 282 2.40 -1.88 -16.49
N ALA A 283 3.67 -2.21 -16.27
CA ALA A 283 4.72 -2.17 -17.26
C ALA A 283 5.44 -3.52 -17.36
N ARG A 284 5.94 -3.86 -18.55
CA ARG A 284 6.61 -5.12 -18.87
C ARG A 284 8.11 -4.88 -19.05
N LYS A 285 8.97 -5.70 -18.46
CA LYS A 285 10.43 -5.54 -18.52
C LYS A 285 10.91 -5.55 -19.98
N VAL A 286 11.81 -4.65 -20.36
CA VAL A 286 12.46 -4.69 -21.68
C VAL A 286 13.26 -6.00 -21.75
N ARG A 287 13.05 -6.77 -22.82
CA ARG A 287 13.71 -8.07 -23.03
C ARG A 287 15.16 -7.86 -23.47
N ASP A 288 15.99 -8.87 -23.28
CA ASP A 288 17.39 -8.82 -23.73
C ASP A 288 17.48 -8.58 -25.24
N GLY A 289 18.27 -7.59 -25.64
CA GLY A 289 18.39 -7.13 -27.04
C GLY A 289 17.19 -6.35 -27.59
N GLU A 290 16.11 -6.13 -26.82
CA GLU A 290 14.96 -5.31 -27.26
C GLU A 290 15.26 -3.81 -27.10
N ASP A 291 14.97 -3.02 -28.14
CA ASP A 291 15.02 -1.55 -28.04
C ASP A 291 14.05 -1.08 -26.94
N SER A 292 14.55 -0.31 -25.97
CA SER A 292 13.73 0.16 -24.84
C SER A 292 12.59 1.13 -25.21
N THR A 293 12.58 1.70 -26.42
CA THR A 293 11.56 2.66 -26.86
C THR A 293 10.18 2.02 -27.11
N VAL A 294 9.15 2.86 -27.14
CA VAL A 294 7.77 2.50 -27.46
C VAL A 294 7.31 3.39 -28.62
N ASN A 295 6.75 2.78 -29.67
CA ASN A 295 6.13 3.53 -30.76
C ASN A 295 4.75 4.07 -30.31
N VAL A 296 4.78 5.14 -29.53
CA VAL A 296 3.58 5.78 -28.94
C VAL A 296 2.60 6.32 -29.99
N GLY A 297 3.03 6.52 -31.24
CA GLY A 297 2.15 6.84 -32.36
C GLY A 297 1.19 5.71 -32.75
N ARG A 298 1.48 4.46 -32.34
CA ARG A 298 0.57 3.31 -32.49
C ARG A 298 -0.41 3.17 -31.31
N ALA A 299 -0.19 3.87 -30.20
CA ALA A 299 -1.06 3.79 -29.04
C ALA A 299 -2.41 4.46 -29.31
N LYS A 300 -3.46 4.00 -28.62
CA LYS A 300 -4.82 4.54 -28.78
C LYS A 300 -5.53 4.63 -27.44
N LYS A 301 -6.51 5.52 -27.32
CA LYS A 301 -7.49 5.43 -26.23
C LYS A 301 -8.33 4.16 -26.42
N ASN A 302 -8.55 3.40 -25.35
CA ASN A 302 -9.46 2.26 -25.36
C ASN A 302 -10.90 2.81 -25.49
N PRO A 303 -11.69 2.40 -26.50
CA PRO A 303 -13.07 2.87 -26.66
C PRO A 303 -14.06 2.21 -25.69
N SER A 304 -13.70 1.09 -25.05
CA SER A 304 -14.55 0.36 -24.10
C SER A 304 -13.70 -0.30 -22.99
N PRO A 305 -13.04 0.50 -22.14
CA PRO A 305 -12.36 -0.02 -20.96
C PRO A 305 -13.36 -0.60 -19.96
N LEU A 306 -12.96 -1.70 -19.33
CA LEU A 306 -13.69 -2.35 -18.25
C LEU A 306 -13.44 -1.59 -16.94
N TYR A 307 -14.42 -0.83 -16.48
CA TYR A 307 -14.41 -0.18 -15.17
C TYR A 307 -15.20 -0.99 -14.11
N PRO A 308 -15.06 -0.65 -12.82
CA PRO A 308 -15.99 -1.06 -11.77
C PRO A 308 -17.43 -0.58 -12.03
N ASP A 309 -18.42 -1.24 -11.42
CA ASP A 309 -19.83 -1.01 -11.72
C ASP A 309 -20.32 0.40 -11.32
N ILE A 310 -19.75 0.98 -10.26
CA ILE A 310 -20.00 2.39 -9.87
C ILE A 310 -19.71 3.38 -11.01
N TRP A 311 -18.73 3.08 -11.87
CA TRP A 311 -18.37 3.95 -12.98
C TRP A 311 -19.52 4.06 -13.99
N TYR A 312 -20.11 2.93 -14.39
CA TYR A 312 -21.24 2.92 -15.32
C TYR A 312 -22.52 3.49 -14.69
N TYR A 313 -22.67 3.40 -13.36
CA TYR A 313 -23.79 4.03 -12.66
C TYR A 313 -23.76 5.57 -12.74
N TYR A 314 -22.58 6.19 -12.56
CA TYR A 314 -22.44 7.65 -12.59
C TYR A 314 -22.21 8.24 -13.99
N TYR A 315 -21.40 7.57 -14.82
CA TYR A 315 -20.98 8.10 -16.14
C TYR A 315 -21.69 7.43 -17.33
N GLY A 316 -22.51 6.40 -17.09
CA GLY A 316 -23.18 5.64 -18.14
C GLY A 316 -22.21 4.79 -18.96
N GLY A 317 -22.62 4.48 -20.20
CA GLY A 317 -21.89 3.59 -21.11
C GLY A 317 -22.28 2.10 -20.96
N THR A 318 -21.53 1.23 -21.62
CA THR A 318 -21.79 -0.21 -21.65
C THR A 318 -20.54 -0.97 -21.26
N LYS A 319 -20.68 -1.88 -20.29
CA LYS A 319 -19.61 -2.77 -19.83
C LYS A 319 -19.21 -3.74 -20.97
N PRO A 320 -17.90 -3.89 -21.30
CA PRO A 320 -17.48 -4.79 -22.37
C PRO A 320 -17.73 -6.27 -22.02
N GLU A 321 -17.89 -7.11 -23.04
CA GLU A 321 -17.92 -8.57 -22.91
C GLU A 321 -16.57 -9.06 -22.35
N VAL A 322 -16.59 -9.70 -21.18
CA VAL A 322 -15.40 -10.32 -20.57
C VAL A 322 -15.39 -11.80 -20.90
N THR A 323 -14.34 -12.26 -21.58
CA THR A 323 -14.13 -13.69 -21.92
C THR A 323 -12.88 -14.22 -21.23
N SER A 324 -12.45 -15.45 -21.54
CA SER A 324 -11.08 -15.90 -21.26
C SER A 324 -10.08 -15.30 -22.26
N PHE A 325 -8.79 -15.35 -21.91
CA PHE A 325 -7.69 -15.09 -22.85
C PHE A 325 -7.76 -15.99 -24.09
N GLN A 326 -8.05 -17.29 -23.92
CA GLN A 326 -8.20 -18.23 -25.02
C GLN A 326 -9.29 -17.80 -26.01
N ASP A 327 -10.47 -17.43 -25.52
CA ASP A 327 -11.60 -17.03 -26.35
C ASP A 327 -11.28 -15.76 -27.14
N ALA A 328 -10.62 -14.80 -26.51
CA ALA A 328 -10.21 -13.56 -27.16
C ALA A 328 -9.11 -13.81 -28.20
N LEU A 329 -8.17 -14.72 -27.95
CA LEU A 329 -7.15 -15.14 -28.90
C LEU A 329 -7.77 -15.85 -30.10
N ASN A 330 -8.66 -16.83 -29.87
CA ASN A 330 -9.39 -17.56 -30.90
C ASN A 330 -10.27 -16.65 -31.77
N LYS A 331 -10.94 -15.67 -31.15
CA LYS A 331 -11.73 -14.63 -31.82
C LYS A 331 -10.86 -13.54 -32.49
N LYS A 332 -9.53 -13.67 -32.47
CA LYS A 332 -8.54 -12.69 -33.00
C LYS A 332 -8.71 -11.26 -32.43
N LYS A 333 -9.22 -11.15 -31.20
CA LYS A 333 -9.36 -9.88 -30.45
C LYS A 333 -8.05 -9.45 -29.78
N ILE A 334 -7.03 -10.32 -29.72
CA ILE A 334 -5.72 -10.05 -29.11
C ILE A 334 -4.68 -9.75 -30.19
N THR A 335 -4.02 -8.59 -30.09
CA THR A 335 -2.98 -8.09 -31.02
C THR A 335 -1.61 -7.92 -30.35
N TRP A 336 -1.54 -8.10 -29.04
CA TRP A 336 -0.36 -7.84 -28.20
C TRP A 336 0.38 -9.11 -27.77
N TYR A 337 -0.21 -10.29 -27.95
CA TYR A 337 0.45 -11.56 -27.61
C TYR A 337 1.44 -11.96 -28.71
N ASP A 338 2.70 -12.20 -28.34
CA ASP A 338 3.79 -12.59 -29.26
C ASP A 338 4.49 -13.90 -28.90
N GLY A 339 3.90 -14.70 -28.00
CA GLY A 339 4.39 -16.03 -27.65
C GLY A 339 4.08 -17.08 -28.72
N THR A 340 4.87 -18.15 -28.76
CA THR A 340 4.75 -19.24 -29.76
C THR A 340 3.94 -20.44 -29.25
N LYS A 341 3.60 -20.48 -27.96
CA LYS A 341 2.86 -21.57 -27.34
C LYS A 341 1.42 -21.67 -27.84
N THR A 342 0.99 -22.90 -28.12
CA THR A 342 -0.39 -23.24 -28.47
C THR A 342 -1.20 -23.46 -27.21
N TRP A 343 -2.30 -22.71 -27.06
CA TRP A 343 -3.19 -22.77 -25.90
C TRP A 343 -4.46 -23.59 -26.20
N SER A 344 -5.02 -24.22 -25.18
CA SER A 344 -6.22 -25.05 -25.26
C SER A 344 -7.22 -24.77 -24.12
N PRO A 345 -8.51 -25.14 -24.27
CA PRO A 345 -9.47 -25.04 -23.17
C PRO A 345 -9.08 -25.79 -21.89
N LYS A 346 -8.24 -26.83 -22.00
CA LYS A 346 -7.76 -27.60 -20.85
C LYS A 346 -6.84 -26.79 -19.93
N ASP A 347 -6.16 -25.78 -20.46
CA ASP A 347 -5.28 -24.90 -19.68
C ASP A 347 -6.07 -24.01 -18.72
N ASP A 348 -7.30 -23.64 -19.10
CA ASP A 348 -8.27 -22.91 -18.27
C ASP A 348 -8.92 -23.85 -17.23
N GLU A 349 -9.42 -25.01 -17.67
CA GLU A 349 -10.09 -26.00 -16.81
C GLU A 349 -9.17 -26.61 -15.72
N ALA A 350 -7.86 -26.65 -15.95
CA ALA A 350 -6.88 -27.20 -15.00
C ALA A 350 -6.54 -26.24 -13.87
N LEU A 351 -6.68 -24.93 -14.06
CA LEU A 351 -6.20 -23.91 -13.14
C LEU A 351 -6.89 -23.97 -11.75
N PRO A 352 -8.24 -24.01 -11.62
CA PRO A 352 -8.89 -24.06 -10.31
C PRO A 352 -8.58 -25.35 -9.54
N LYS A 353 -8.52 -26.49 -10.24
CA LYS A 353 -8.25 -27.81 -9.64
C LYS A 353 -6.81 -27.89 -9.10
N THR A 354 -5.84 -27.41 -9.88
CA THR A 354 -4.43 -27.41 -9.50
C THR A 354 -4.20 -26.49 -8.29
N LEU A 355 -4.80 -25.30 -8.31
CA LEU A 355 -4.72 -24.34 -7.20
C LEU A 355 -5.38 -24.90 -5.93
N GLN A 356 -6.58 -25.48 -6.02
CA GLN A 356 -7.28 -26.08 -4.89
C GLN A 356 -6.49 -27.25 -4.27
N GLN A 357 -5.89 -28.12 -5.10
CA GLN A 357 -5.06 -29.22 -4.61
C GLN A 357 -3.79 -28.71 -3.91
N ALA A 358 -3.14 -27.68 -4.45
CA ALA A 358 -1.97 -27.07 -3.81
C ALA A 358 -2.31 -26.45 -2.45
N LYS A 359 -3.43 -25.72 -2.34
CA LYS A 359 -3.94 -25.17 -1.07
C LYS A 359 -4.16 -26.27 -0.04
N GLN A 360 -4.86 -27.34 -0.42
CA GLN A 360 -5.14 -28.46 0.49
C GLN A 360 -3.85 -29.17 0.94
N ASN A 361 -2.90 -29.39 0.03
CA ASN A 361 -1.62 -30.02 0.35
C ASN A 361 -0.80 -29.17 1.35
N ALA A 362 -0.71 -27.87 1.09
CA ALA A 362 -0.02 -26.92 1.96
C ALA A 362 -0.64 -26.84 3.36
N ILE A 363 -1.96 -26.71 3.44
CA ILE A 363 -2.69 -26.66 4.72
C ILE A 363 -2.49 -27.95 5.53
N ASN A 364 -2.53 -29.11 4.86
CA ASN A 364 -2.25 -30.39 5.51
C ASN A 364 -0.80 -30.46 6.01
N GLN A 365 0.17 -30.03 5.19
CA GLN A 365 1.59 -29.98 5.55
C GLN A 365 1.87 -29.08 6.76
N LEU A 366 1.21 -27.91 6.85
CA LEU A 366 1.32 -27.03 8.01
C LEU A 366 0.74 -27.69 9.27
N LYS A 367 -0.43 -28.32 9.18
CA LYS A 367 -1.08 -29.00 10.32
C LYS A 367 -0.20 -30.13 10.88
N THR A 368 0.38 -30.96 10.02
CA THR A 368 1.30 -32.03 10.45
C THR A 368 2.63 -31.50 11.01
N ALA A 369 3.08 -30.30 10.65
CA ALA A 369 4.38 -29.77 11.07
C ALA A 369 4.52 -29.49 12.59
N TYR A 370 3.40 -29.40 13.33
CA TYR A 370 3.42 -29.17 14.79
C TYR A 370 2.59 -30.18 15.60
N GLU A 371 2.07 -31.23 14.95
CA GLU A 371 1.38 -32.35 15.62
C GLU A 371 2.27 -33.27 16.51
N PRO A 372 3.60 -33.40 16.35
CA PRO A 372 4.38 -34.31 17.20
C PRO A 372 4.97 -33.65 18.46
N VAL A 373 4.35 -33.91 19.62
CA VAL A 373 4.95 -34.22 20.97
C VAL A 373 5.92 -33.21 21.65
N TYR A 374 6.47 -32.19 20.99
CA TYR A 374 7.63 -31.41 21.50
C TYR A 374 7.36 -29.96 21.97
N TYR A 375 6.10 -29.51 21.99
CA TYR A 375 5.73 -28.12 22.29
C TYR A 375 4.91 -27.96 23.58
N GLY A 376 5.23 -26.94 24.39
CA GLY A 376 4.42 -26.54 25.55
C GLY A 376 3.16 -25.75 25.15
N PRO A 377 2.17 -25.57 26.05
CA PRO A 377 0.88 -24.95 25.72
C PRO A 377 0.99 -23.54 25.11
N ASP A 378 1.87 -22.69 25.62
CA ASP A 378 2.06 -21.32 25.09
C ASP A 378 2.69 -21.33 23.69
N GLN A 379 3.57 -22.30 23.40
CA GLN A 379 4.16 -22.48 22.07
C GLN A 379 3.13 -23.00 21.08
N LEU A 380 2.29 -23.96 21.49
CA LEU A 380 1.17 -24.46 20.68
C LEU A 380 0.17 -23.35 20.36
N ASN A 381 -0.19 -22.50 21.34
CA ASN A 381 -1.06 -21.36 21.10
C ASN A 381 -0.46 -20.35 20.10
N TYR A 382 0.83 -20.05 20.22
CA TYR A 382 1.54 -19.18 19.28
C TYR A 382 1.62 -19.78 17.87
N ILE A 383 2.02 -21.05 17.76
CA ILE A 383 2.12 -21.78 16.49
C ILE A 383 0.74 -21.88 15.83
N GLN A 384 -0.32 -22.23 16.57
CA GLN A 384 -1.67 -22.36 16.01
C GLN A 384 -2.21 -21.02 15.50
N ALA A 385 -1.97 -19.91 16.22
CA ALA A 385 -2.33 -18.59 15.74
C ALA A 385 -1.58 -18.22 14.44
N TYR A 386 -0.28 -18.54 14.38
CA TYR A 386 0.55 -18.30 13.19
C TYR A 386 0.12 -19.16 11.98
N VAL A 387 -0.15 -20.45 12.20
CA VAL A 387 -0.65 -21.38 11.18
C VAL A 387 -2.02 -20.96 10.66
N ASN A 388 -2.95 -20.57 11.54
CA ASN A 388 -4.28 -20.10 11.13
C ASN A 388 -4.20 -18.88 10.20
N ALA A 389 -3.29 -17.94 10.48
CA ALA A 389 -3.07 -16.78 9.62
C ALA A 389 -2.50 -17.16 8.25
N TYR A 390 -1.51 -18.07 8.22
CA TYR A 390 -0.93 -18.58 6.98
C TYR A 390 -1.91 -19.47 6.19
N GLU A 391 -2.79 -20.22 6.85
CA GLU A 391 -3.91 -20.93 6.20
C GLU A 391 -4.86 -19.95 5.51
N GLY A 392 -5.14 -18.79 6.11
CA GLY A 392 -5.84 -17.68 5.44
C GLY A 392 -5.13 -17.22 4.18
N PHE A 393 -3.86 -16.81 4.28
CA PHE A 393 -3.08 -16.36 3.13
C PHE A 393 -2.93 -17.42 2.02
N ILE A 394 -2.78 -18.69 2.37
CA ILE A 394 -2.75 -19.82 1.42
C ILE A 394 -4.12 -19.96 0.72
N ASN A 395 -5.23 -19.83 1.45
CA ASN A 395 -6.57 -19.86 0.87
C ASN A 395 -6.85 -18.68 -0.06
N ASP A 396 -6.26 -17.51 0.18
CA ASP A 396 -6.37 -16.34 -0.70
C ASP A 396 -5.44 -16.40 -1.92
N CYS A 397 -4.39 -17.23 -1.89
CA CYS A 397 -3.44 -17.31 -2.99
C CYS A 397 -4.05 -17.75 -4.32
N THR A 398 -3.53 -17.17 -5.40
CA THR A 398 -3.89 -17.50 -6.78
C THR A 398 -2.76 -18.22 -7.53
N ASN A 399 -1.64 -18.51 -6.86
CA ASN A 399 -0.52 -19.30 -7.39
C ASN A 399 -0.04 -20.40 -6.41
N THR A 400 0.22 -21.60 -6.93
CA THR A 400 0.91 -22.71 -6.26
C THR A 400 2.32 -22.35 -5.77
N GLY A 401 3.09 -21.55 -6.51
CA GLY A 401 4.41 -21.05 -6.09
C GLY A 401 4.34 -20.20 -4.83
N ARG A 402 3.40 -19.25 -4.76
CA ARG A 402 3.18 -18.43 -3.55
C ARG A 402 2.64 -19.25 -2.38
N ILE A 403 1.77 -20.24 -2.65
CA ILE A 403 1.33 -21.22 -1.64
C ILE A 403 2.54 -21.95 -1.04
N ASN A 404 3.45 -22.45 -1.87
CA ASN A 404 4.67 -23.10 -1.41
C ASN A 404 5.57 -22.14 -0.60
N ALA A 405 5.79 -20.91 -1.09
CA ALA A 405 6.60 -19.90 -0.38
C ALA A 405 6.04 -19.56 1.01
N LEU A 406 4.72 -19.32 1.11
CA LEU A 406 4.04 -19.11 2.39
C LEU A 406 4.14 -20.35 3.30
N THR A 407 4.01 -21.55 2.74
CA THR A 407 4.18 -22.81 3.47
C THR A 407 5.59 -22.90 4.06
N TYR A 408 6.63 -22.63 3.27
CA TYR A 408 8.01 -22.62 3.74
C TYR A 408 8.29 -21.54 4.79
N GLN A 409 7.76 -20.33 4.62
CA GLN A 409 7.86 -19.25 5.62
C GLN A 409 7.22 -19.68 6.96
N CYS A 410 6.02 -20.25 6.91
CA CYS A 410 5.33 -20.75 8.10
C CYS A 410 6.13 -21.87 8.78
N MET A 411 6.59 -22.88 8.00
CA MET A 411 7.43 -23.96 8.51
C MET A 411 8.75 -23.47 9.11
N ALA A 412 9.39 -22.46 8.51
CA ALA A 412 10.62 -21.86 9.05
C ALA A 412 10.37 -21.20 10.43
N VAL A 413 9.23 -20.55 10.61
CA VAL A 413 8.85 -19.97 11.91
C VAL A 413 8.52 -21.04 12.94
N ILE A 414 7.75 -22.08 12.57
CA ILE A 414 7.48 -23.25 13.44
C ILE A 414 8.81 -23.86 13.91
N HIS A 415 9.73 -24.15 12.99
CA HIS A 415 11.04 -24.70 13.30
C HIS A 415 11.94 -23.74 14.10
N SER A 416 11.73 -22.42 13.98
CA SER A 416 12.39 -21.43 14.85
C SER A 416 11.90 -21.51 16.31
N VAL A 417 10.63 -21.87 16.54
CA VAL A 417 10.07 -22.09 17.88
C VAL A 417 10.59 -23.40 18.48
N GLU A 418 10.81 -24.41 17.64
CA GLU A 418 11.48 -25.67 17.97
C GLU A 418 12.93 -25.44 18.42
N LYS A 419 13.72 -24.72 17.62
CA LYS A 419 15.14 -24.39 17.90
C LYS A 419 15.34 -23.48 19.13
N LYS A 420 14.30 -22.78 19.60
CA LYS A 420 14.34 -21.97 20.84
C LYS A 420 14.30 -22.81 22.12
N GLN A 421 14.41 -24.14 22.05
CA GLN A 421 14.42 -25.08 23.20
C GLN A 421 15.60 -24.96 24.19
N VAL A 422 16.53 -24.00 24.04
CA VAL A 422 17.39 -23.58 25.17
C VAL A 422 17.21 -22.08 25.49
N PRO A 423 16.13 -21.70 26.19
CA PRO A 423 16.06 -20.41 26.86
C PRO A 423 16.83 -20.49 28.19
N ASP A 424 17.75 -19.57 28.41
CA ASP A 424 18.34 -19.31 29.73
C ASP A 424 17.21 -19.12 30.77
N ALA A 425 17.29 -19.84 31.90
CA ALA A 425 16.31 -19.80 32.98
C ALA A 425 16.03 -18.37 33.49
N ASN A 426 17.01 -17.47 33.31
CA ASN A 426 16.90 -16.04 33.61
C ASN A 426 15.83 -15.31 32.77
N VAL A 427 15.62 -15.69 31.50
CA VAL A 427 14.60 -15.03 30.64
C VAL A 427 13.18 -15.44 31.04
N SER A 428 12.98 -16.68 31.47
CA SER A 428 11.69 -17.18 31.98
C SER A 428 11.28 -16.50 33.29
N SER A 429 12.23 -16.29 34.20
CA SER A 429 11.98 -15.57 35.46
C SER A 429 11.69 -14.09 35.23
N GLN A 430 12.38 -13.44 34.29
CA GLN A 430 12.14 -12.05 33.90
C GLN A 430 10.76 -11.84 33.27
N LYS A 431 10.31 -12.72 32.37
CA LYS A 431 8.95 -12.65 31.79
C LYS A 431 7.86 -12.83 32.86
N LYS A 432 8.04 -13.77 33.80
CA LYS A 432 7.14 -13.94 34.95
C LYS A 432 7.12 -12.70 35.86
N ALA A 433 8.28 -12.08 36.12
CA ALA A 433 8.38 -10.85 36.91
C ALA A 433 7.71 -9.64 36.21
N LEU A 434 7.82 -9.53 34.89
CA LEU A 434 7.12 -8.52 34.09
C LEU A 434 5.61 -8.70 34.16
N GLN A 435 5.10 -9.92 33.94
CA GLN A 435 3.66 -10.19 33.97
C GLN A 435 3.06 -9.96 35.38
N LYS A 436 3.82 -10.28 36.44
CA LYS A 436 3.43 -9.93 37.81
C LYS A 436 3.37 -8.41 37.99
N ALA A 437 4.37 -7.66 37.53
CA ALA A 437 4.38 -6.20 37.63
C ALA A 437 3.19 -5.56 36.91
N LYS A 438 2.81 -6.06 35.71
CA LYS A 438 1.60 -5.62 34.99
C LYS A 438 0.34 -5.81 35.83
N THR A 439 0.17 -7.01 36.39
CA THR A 439 -0.98 -7.35 37.25
C THR A 439 -1.04 -6.48 38.51
N ASP A 440 0.10 -6.30 39.19
CA ASP A 440 0.22 -5.48 40.39
C ASP A 440 -0.12 -4.00 40.09
N ALA A 441 0.32 -3.47 38.94
CA ALA A 441 0.05 -2.10 38.51
C ALA A 441 -1.45 -1.83 38.24
N ILE A 442 -2.14 -2.75 37.54
CA ILE A 442 -3.59 -2.68 37.33
C ILE A 442 -4.34 -2.77 38.67
N ALA A 443 -3.89 -3.62 39.59
CA ALA A 443 -4.47 -3.71 40.93
C ALA A 443 -4.26 -2.42 41.75
N ALA A 444 -3.10 -1.75 41.60
CA ALA A 444 -2.84 -0.46 42.23
C ALA A 444 -3.78 0.64 41.70
N MET A 445 -3.98 0.73 40.37
CA MET A 445 -4.94 1.68 39.78
C MET A 445 -6.36 1.48 40.32
N LYS A 446 -6.84 0.23 40.38
CA LYS A 446 -8.17 -0.10 40.93
C LYS A 446 -8.35 0.28 42.40
N LYS A 447 -7.27 0.35 43.19
CA LYS A 447 -7.31 0.76 44.61
C LYS A 447 -7.49 2.26 44.80
N VAL A 448 -7.00 3.10 43.88
CA VAL A 448 -7.13 4.58 43.99
C VAL A 448 -8.60 4.99 44.05
N THR A 449 -9.42 4.36 43.22
CA THR A 449 -10.86 4.67 43.10
C THR A 449 -11.74 3.73 43.93
N ALA A 450 -11.17 2.86 44.75
CA ALA A 450 -11.92 1.96 45.61
C ALA A 450 -12.42 2.71 46.86
N ASN A 451 -13.66 2.43 47.27
CA ASN A 451 -14.33 3.03 48.43
C ASN A 451 -14.59 4.55 48.34
N GLN A 452 -14.47 5.15 47.15
CA GLN A 452 -14.86 6.54 46.88
C GLN A 452 -16.19 6.60 46.12
N THR A 453 -16.95 7.68 46.30
CA THR A 453 -18.19 7.95 45.55
C THR A 453 -17.99 9.08 44.54
N TYR A 454 -18.51 8.85 43.32
CA TYR A 454 -18.34 9.74 42.17
C TYR A 454 -19.69 9.98 41.48
N ARG A 455 -19.91 11.19 40.98
CA ARG A 455 -21.02 11.50 40.06
C ARG A 455 -20.74 10.87 38.69
N THR A 456 -21.77 10.66 37.88
CA THR A 456 -21.70 9.94 36.59
C THR A 456 -20.56 10.40 35.66
N HIS A 457 -20.31 11.71 35.58
CA HIS A 457 -19.25 12.27 34.71
C HIS A 457 -17.82 12.04 35.25
N GLN A 458 -17.66 11.96 36.58
CA GLN A 458 -16.39 11.58 37.23
C GLN A 458 -16.11 10.09 37.00
N GLN A 459 -17.13 9.24 37.16
CA GLN A 459 -17.01 7.80 36.86
C GLN A 459 -16.59 7.55 35.41
N GLN A 460 -17.27 8.18 34.44
CA GLN A 460 -16.88 8.09 33.02
C GLN A 460 -15.45 8.59 32.74
N ARG A 461 -14.94 9.56 33.51
CA ARG A 461 -13.54 10.01 33.40
C ARG A 461 -12.58 8.97 33.97
N ILE A 462 -12.92 8.34 35.10
CA ILE A 462 -12.17 7.22 35.69
C ILE A 462 -12.10 6.05 34.72
N ASP A 463 -13.22 5.63 34.15
CA ASP A 463 -13.28 4.47 33.25
C ASP A 463 -12.36 4.65 32.03
N ARG A 464 -12.36 5.85 31.42
CA ARG A 464 -11.44 6.20 30.32
C ARG A 464 -9.96 6.19 30.74
N LEU A 465 -9.64 6.68 31.95
CA LEU A 465 -8.27 6.64 32.47
C LEU A 465 -7.82 5.20 32.75
N MET A 466 -8.70 4.37 33.33
CA MET A 466 -8.46 2.95 33.57
C MET A 466 -8.21 2.18 32.27
N GLN A 467 -9.01 2.43 31.24
CA GLN A 467 -8.84 1.81 29.91
C GLN A 467 -7.53 2.25 29.24
N MET A 468 -7.28 3.57 29.18
CA MET A 468 -6.10 4.14 28.50
C MET A 468 -4.78 3.71 29.15
N PHE A 469 -4.67 3.80 30.48
CA PHE A 469 -3.45 3.38 31.17
C PHE A 469 -3.34 1.86 31.30
N GLY A 470 -4.48 1.15 31.36
CA GLY A 470 -4.50 -0.30 31.30
C GLY A 470 -3.84 -0.83 30.02
N ALA A 471 -4.26 -0.32 28.85
CA ALA A 471 -3.65 -0.66 27.57
C ALA A 471 -2.13 -0.40 27.55
N LYS A 472 -1.69 0.76 28.05
CA LYS A 472 -0.26 1.13 28.11
C LYS A 472 0.57 0.24 29.04
N ILE A 473 0.00 -0.19 30.17
CA ILE A 473 0.65 -1.15 31.10
C ILE A 473 0.73 -2.54 30.47
N TYR A 474 -0.31 -2.99 29.76
CA TYR A 474 -0.29 -4.28 29.06
C TYR A 474 0.70 -4.28 27.88
N ALA A 475 0.83 -3.19 27.15
CA ALA A 475 1.79 -3.03 26.05
C ALA A 475 3.26 -2.86 26.48
N ALA A 476 3.54 -2.56 27.75
CA ALA A 476 4.91 -2.31 28.22
C ALA A 476 5.80 -3.56 28.13
N GLU A 477 6.99 -3.44 27.55
CA GLU A 477 7.94 -4.55 27.36
C GLU A 477 8.88 -4.77 28.56
N ASP A 478 9.00 -3.79 29.45
CA ASP A 478 9.87 -3.84 30.63
C ASP A 478 9.19 -3.31 31.91
N ARG A 479 9.78 -3.65 33.08
CA ARG A 479 9.23 -3.30 34.40
C ARG A 479 9.34 -1.82 34.75
N GLY A 480 10.31 -1.09 34.18
CA GLY A 480 10.44 0.35 34.31
C GLY A 480 9.31 1.08 33.60
N THR A 481 8.98 0.70 32.36
CA THR A 481 7.84 1.24 31.61
C THR A 481 6.51 0.91 32.30
N VAL A 482 6.33 -0.29 32.86
CA VAL A 482 5.17 -0.61 33.72
C VAL A 482 5.07 0.34 34.93
N SER A 483 6.17 0.53 35.66
CA SER A 483 6.20 1.42 36.83
C SER A 483 5.91 2.87 36.47
N MET A 484 6.45 3.35 35.35
CA MET A 484 6.20 4.68 34.81
C MET A 484 4.71 4.89 34.53
N TRP A 485 4.08 4.00 33.76
CA TRP A 485 2.64 4.11 33.46
C TRP A 485 1.76 3.96 34.70
N GLN A 486 2.13 3.10 35.66
CA GLN A 486 1.44 3.00 36.95
C GLN A 486 1.45 4.34 37.71
N GLN A 487 2.61 5.01 37.80
CA GLN A 487 2.72 6.30 38.50
C GLN A 487 1.89 7.39 37.82
N TYR A 488 1.93 7.48 36.48
CA TYR A 488 1.07 8.39 35.72
C TYR A 488 -0.42 8.10 35.90
N ALA A 489 -0.81 6.83 35.89
CA ALA A 489 -2.20 6.41 36.06
C ALA A 489 -2.73 6.79 37.45
N VAL A 490 -1.98 6.44 38.51
CA VAL A 490 -2.35 6.75 39.90
C VAL A 490 -2.54 8.25 40.08
N ARG A 491 -1.59 9.10 39.65
CA ARG A 491 -1.74 10.56 39.74
C ARG A 491 -2.98 11.07 39.02
N ARG A 492 -3.24 10.62 37.78
CA ARG A 492 -4.39 11.09 36.99
C ARG A 492 -5.75 10.61 37.51
N LEU A 493 -5.78 9.50 38.25
CA LEU A 493 -6.97 8.99 38.95
C LEU A 493 -7.21 9.77 40.25
N ASP A 494 -6.15 10.09 40.98
CA ASP A 494 -6.17 10.95 42.20
C ASP A 494 -6.60 12.40 41.86
N ASP A 495 -6.22 12.91 40.67
CA ASP A 495 -6.69 14.18 40.09
C ASP A 495 -8.21 14.20 39.73
N VAL A 496 -8.98 13.15 40.02
CA VAL A 496 -10.44 13.13 39.84
C VAL A 496 -11.09 13.40 41.20
N PRO A 497 -11.67 14.61 41.42
CA PRO A 497 -12.27 14.92 42.71
C PRO A 497 -13.44 13.98 43.00
N THR A 498 -13.66 13.67 44.27
CA THR A 498 -14.82 12.90 44.76
C THR A 498 -16.10 13.74 44.77
N ASP A 499 -17.25 13.08 44.94
CA ASP A 499 -18.53 13.79 45.15
C ASP A 499 -18.53 14.63 46.45
N ALA A 500 -17.84 14.16 47.50
CA ALA A 500 -17.68 14.89 48.75
C ALA A 500 -16.88 16.19 48.57
N GLU A 501 -15.77 16.15 47.83
CA GLU A 501 -14.94 17.32 47.55
C GLU A 501 -15.65 18.32 46.63
N MET A 502 -16.36 17.85 45.60
CA MET A 502 -17.22 18.69 44.77
C MET A 502 -18.28 19.41 45.62
N THR A 503 -18.96 18.68 46.50
CA THR A 503 -19.97 19.24 47.40
C THR A 503 -19.38 20.26 48.39
N ALA A 504 -18.15 20.05 48.86
CA ALA A 504 -17.44 21.01 49.70
C ALA A 504 -17.01 22.28 48.94
N GLN A 505 -16.56 22.15 47.68
CA GLN A 505 -16.24 23.28 46.81
C GLN A 505 -17.50 24.08 46.41
N GLU A 506 -18.61 23.40 46.13
CA GLU A 506 -19.91 24.01 45.83
C GLU A 506 -20.46 24.81 47.03
N LYS A 507 -20.23 24.35 48.26
CA LYS A 507 -20.55 25.12 49.48
C LYS A 507 -19.63 26.34 49.63
N LYS A 508 -18.31 26.18 49.46
CA LYS A 508 -17.33 27.28 49.51
C LYS A 508 -17.50 28.35 48.42
N LYS A 509 -18.25 28.08 47.35
CA LYS A 509 -18.61 29.07 46.30
C LYS A 509 -19.96 29.78 46.57
N LYS A 510 -20.69 29.37 47.61
CA LYS A 510 -21.99 29.93 48.02
C LYS A 510 -21.95 30.69 49.35
N THR A 511 -20.79 30.70 50.00
CA THR A 511 -20.37 31.59 51.11
C THR A 511 -19.28 32.51 50.62
#